data_AF-A0A8J3WIN0-F1
#
_entry.id   AF-A0A8J3WIN0-F1
#
_cell.length_a   1.000
_cell.length_b   1.000
_cell.length_c   1.000
_cell.angle_alpha   90.00
_cell.angle_beta   90.00
_cell.angle_gamma   90.00
#
_symmetry.space_group_name_H-M   'P 1'
#
loop_
_entity.id
_entity.type
_entity.pdbx_description
1 polymer ?
#
loop_
_entity_poly.entity_id
_entity_poly.type
_entity_poly.pdbx_seq_one_letter_code
_entity_poly.pdbx_strand_id
1 'polypeptide(L)'
;MFEPSKSDQTFCSIKCCYASRKGIRSQWLVGMWDPRPVPCAECGAEVLTRGTVVVCSACKPKREREQWQRKNRRRRAAKRGAPSEPYSLTEIAARDGYRCQLCRRKVNMSLKVPNRMAPTIDHVIPIFRGGDDTRANVQLAHFGCNSAKRDRGGQQLALIG
;
A
#
# COMPACT_ATOMS: atom_id res chain seq x y z
N MET A 1 -35.82 -17.48 31.23
CA MET A 1 -35.69 -16.05 30.88
C MET A 1 -34.24 -15.79 30.50
N PHE A 2 -33.98 -15.03 29.44
CA PHE A 2 -32.62 -14.69 28.99
C PHE A 2 -32.15 -13.42 29.72
N GLU A 3 -31.03 -13.51 30.45
CA GLU A 3 -30.41 -12.35 31.11
C GLU A 3 -29.23 -11.83 30.28
N PRO A 4 -29.31 -10.61 29.74
CA PRO A 4 -28.27 -10.05 28.90
C PRO A 4 -27.03 -9.67 29.72
N SER A 5 -25.84 -10.00 29.21
CA SER A 5 -24.56 -9.68 29.87
C SER A 5 -24.16 -8.20 29.81
N LYS A 6 -24.88 -7.40 29.01
CA LYS A 6 -24.69 -5.96 28.80
C LYS A 6 -26.05 -5.28 28.61
N SER A 7 -26.19 -4.06 29.11
CA SER A 7 -27.44 -3.27 29.11
C SER A 7 -28.11 -3.15 27.73
N ASP A 8 -27.32 -3.17 26.66
CA ASP A 8 -27.81 -2.90 25.29
C ASP A 8 -27.88 -4.19 24.43
N GLN A 9 -27.65 -5.36 25.03
CA GLN A 9 -27.62 -6.62 24.29
C GLN A 9 -29.04 -7.13 24.02
N THR A 10 -29.53 -6.88 22.80
CA THR A 10 -30.87 -7.27 22.32
C THR A 10 -30.99 -8.74 21.91
N PHE A 11 -29.88 -9.47 21.77
CA PHE A 11 -29.87 -10.85 21.28
C PHE A 11 -28.99 -11.76 22.13
N CYS A 12 -29.45 -13.01 22.31
CA CYS A 12 -28.76 -14.02 23.10
C CYS A 12 -27.33 -14.36 22.66
N SER A 13 -27.05 -14.21 21.37
CA SER A 13 -25.73 -14.42 20.80
C SER A 13 -25.64 -13.80 19.41
N ILE A 14 -24.42 -13.71 18.86
CA ILE A 14 -24.21 -13.35 17.45
C ILE A 14 -24.98 -14.29 16.52
N LYS A 15 -25.07 -15.59 16.86
CA LYS A 15 -25.88 -16.57 16.12
C LYS A 15 -27.37 -16.21 16.14
N CYS A 16 -27.91 -15.83 17.30
CA CYS A 16 -29.30 -15.38 17.45
C CYS A 16 -29.59 -14.11 16.63
N CYS A 17 -28.68 -13.13 16.67
CA CYS A 17 -28.76 -11.90 15.87
C CYS A 17 -28.74 -12.20 14.36
N TYR A 18 -27.88 -13.12 13.92
CA TYR A 18 -27.77 -13.50 12.51
C TYR A 18 -29.00 -14.29 12.02
N ALA A 19 -29.55 -15.18 12.85
CA ALA A 19 -30.77 -15.92 12.56
C ALA A 19 -32.00 -14.99 12.45
N SER A 20 -32.16 -14.03 13.36
CA SER A 20 -33.21 -13.00 13.28
C SER A 20 -33.10 -12.14 12.02
N ARG A 21 -31.88 -11.69 11.66
CA ARG A 21 -31.62 -10.93 10.43
C ARG A 21 -31.83 -11.75 9.14
N LYS A 22 -31.63 -13.07 9.20
CA LYS A 22 -31.94 -13.99 8.10
C LYS A 22 -33.46 -14.18 7.93
N GLY A 23 -34.21 -14.30 9.02
CA GLY A 23 -35.68 -14.49 8.99
C GLY A 23 -36.44 -13.30 8.41
N ILE A 24 -35.96 -12.06 8.62
CA ILE A 24 -36.56 -10.85 8.01
C ILE A 24 -36.27 -10.78 6.50
N ARG A 25 -35.17 -11.39 6.05
CA ARG A 25 -34.74 -11.40 4.65
C ARG A 25 -35.40 -12.49 3.79
N SER A 26 -36.09 -13.45 4.40
CA SER A 26 -36.60 -14.65 3.71
C SER A 26 -38.07 -14.60 3.29
N GLN A 27 -38.80 -13.51 3.55
CA GLN A 27 -40.23 -13.42 3.19
C GLN A 27 -40.51 -12.57 1.93
N TRP A 28 -39.49 -11.99 1.31
CA TRP A 28 -39.63 -11.20 0.08
C TRP A 28 -38.53 -11.57 -0.91
N LEU A 29 -38.64 -12.66 -1.66
CA LEU A 29 -37.93 -12.93 -2.93
C LEU A 29 -38.16 -14.36 -3.44
N VAL A 30 -39.38 -14.68 -3.86
CA VAL A 30 -39.60 -15.79 -4.82
C VAL A 30 -40.55 -15.27 -5.90
N GLY A 31 -39.98 -14.72 -6.98
CA GLY A 31 -40.70 -14.05 -8.08
C GLY A 31 -40.97 -12.57 -7.77
N MET A 32 -40.53 -11.55 -8.51
CA MET A 32 -40.12 -11.42 -9.89
C MET A 32 -38.84 -10.56 -9.89
N TRP A 33 -37.70 -11.13 -10.29
CA TRP A 33 -36.55 -10.32 -10.67
C TRP A 33 -36.75 -9.96 -12.14
N ASP A 34 -37.19 -8.74 -12.40
CA ASP A 34 -37.28 -8.14 -13.74
C ASP A 34 -36.15 -7.10 -13.89
N PRO A 35 -34.91 -7.53 -14.24
CA PRO A 35 -33.81 -6.62 -14.43
C PRO A 35 -34.07 -5.80 -15.69
N ARG A 36 -34.57 -4.58 -15.52
CA ARG A 36 -34.52 -3.60 -16.61
C ARG A 36 -33.05 -3.33 -16.96
N PRO A 37 -32.65 -3.44 -18.25
CA PRO A 37 -31.32 -3.06 -18.68
C PRO A 37 -31.07 -1.61 -18.29
N VAL A 38 -29.94 -1.37 -17.64
CA VAL A 38 -29.51 -0.03 -17.24
C VAL A 38 -28.19 0.30 -17.95
N PRO A 39 -27.98 1.54 -18.39
CA PRO A 39 -26.75 1.91 -19.07
C PRO A 39 -25.57 1.88 -18.10
N CYS A 40 -24.46 1.29 -18.55
CA CYS A 40 -23.18 1.31 -17.86
C CYS A 40 -22.73 2.75 -17.63
N ALA A 41 -22.38 3.09 -16.39
CA ALA A 41 -21.95 4.44 -16.02
C ALA A 41 -20.62 4.89 -16.68
N GLU A 42 -19.88 3.98 -17.32
CA GLU A 42 -18.59 4.29 -17.98
C GLU A 42 -18.62 4.24 -19.50
N CYS A 43 -19.46 3.38 -20.10
CA CYS A 43 -19.51 3.21 -21.56
C CYS A 43 -20.91 3.25 -22.17
N GLY A 44 -21.97 3.37 -21.35
CA GLY A 44 -23.35 3.41 -21.81
C GLY A 44 -23.95 2.07 -22.23
N ALA A 45 -23.17 0.98 -22.31
CA ALA A 45 -23.66 -0.33 -22.67
C ALA A 45 -24.77 -0.81 -21.72
N GLU A 46 -25.83 -1.40 -22.27
CA GLU A 46 -26.93 -1.95 -21.47
C GLU A 46 -26.45 -3.16 -20.67
N VAL A 47 -26.65 -3.11 -19.35
CA VAL A 47 -26.23 -4.16 -18.44
C VAL A 47 -27.37 -4.60 -17.54
N LEU A 48 -27.43 -5.91 -17.31
CA LEU A 48 -28.33 -6.52 -16.34
C LEU A 48 -27.55 -6.73 -15.05
N THR A 49 -27.82 -5.92 -14.03
CA THR A 49 -27.12 -6.02 -12.74
C THR A 49 -28.08 -5.89 -11.57
N ARG A 50 -27.75 -6.59 -10.47
CA ARG A 50 -28.40 -6.45 -9.16
C ARG A 50 -27.64 -5.50 -8.23
N GLY A 51 -26.51 -4.95 -8.70
CA GLY A 51 -25.64 -4.07 -7.94
C GLY A 51 -26.14 -2.63 -7.94
N THR A 52 -25.91 -1.91 -6.85
CA THR A 52 -26.17 -0.46 -6.72
C THR A 52 -25.23 0.40 -7.58
N VAL A 53 -24.13 -0.18 -8.07
CA VAL A 53 -23.18 0.48 -8.97
C VAL A 53 -23.22 -0.22 -10.32
N VAL A 54 -23.67 0.52 -11.34
CA VAL A 54 -23.93 -0.01 -12.68
C VAL A 54 -22.71 0.21 -13.57
N VAL A 55 -21.88 -0.82 -13.71
CA VAL A 55 -20.77 -0.87 -14.66
C VAL A 55 -20.76 -2.24 -15.33
N CYS A 56 -20.50 -2.28 -16.64
CA CYS A 56 -20.42 -3.55 -17.36
C CYS A 56 -19.21 -4.37 -16.92
N SER A 57 -19.26 -5.67 -17.19
CA SER A 57 -18.17 -6.61 -16.90
C SER A 57 -16.84 -6.19 -17.56
N ALA A 58 -16.88 -5.50 -18.70
CA ALA A 58 -15.69 -4.98 -19.38
C ALA A 58 -15.11 -3.71 -18.73
N CYS A 59 -15.95 -2.80 -18.22
CA CYS A 59 -15.53 -1.58 -17.54
C CYS A 59 -15.11 -1.82 -16.08
N LYS A 60 -15.68 -2.83 -15.43
CA LYS A 60 -15.40 -3.15 -14.03
C LYS A 60 -13.89 -3.35 -13.72
N PRO A 61 -13.09 -4.11 -14.49
CA PRO A 61 -11.65 -4.25 -14.25
C PRO A 61 -10.87 -2.94 -14.33
N LYS A 62 -11.24 -2.04 -15.26
CA LYS A 62 -10.61 -0.71 -15.39
C LYS A 62 -10.87 0.11 -14.13
N ARG A 63 -12.12 0.19 -13.69
CA ARG A 63 -12.53 0.87 -12.48
C ARG A 63 -11.82 0.36 -11.24
N GLU A 64 -11.74 -0.96 -11.07
CA GLU A 64 -11.06 -1.60 -9.93
C GLU A 64 -9.57 -1.26 -9.92
N ARG A 65 -8.91 -1.27 -11.10
CA ARG A 65 -7.51 -0.87 -11.25
C ARG A 65 -7.30 0.59 -10.83
N GLU A 66 -8.13 1.51 -11.29
CA GLU A 66 -8.05 2.93 -10.93
C GLU A 66 -8.28 3.16 -9.43
N GLN A 67 -9.26 2.49 -8.84
CA GLN A 67 -9.52 2.54 -7.40
C GLN A 67 -8.31 2.01 -6.59
N TRP A 68 -7.73 0.89 -7.01
CA TRP A 68 -6.53 0.34 -6.38
C TRP A 68 -5.34 1.30 -6.48
N GLN A 69 -5.12 1.90 -7.65
CA GLN A 69 -4.07 2.90 -7.86
C GLN A 69 -4.28 4.13 -6.97
N ARG A 70 -5.52 4.65 -6.87
CA ARG A 70 -5.87 5.78 -5.99
C ARG A 70 -5.61 5.44 -4.52
N LYS A 71 -6.03 4.25 -4.06
CA LYS A 71 -5.78 3.76 -2.70
C LYS A 71 -4.29 3.68 -2.40
N ASN A 72 -3.50 3.13 -3.33
CA ASN A 72 -2.05 3.04 -3.18
C ASN A 72 -1.37 4.41 -3.20
N ARG A 73 -1.82 5.34 -4.05
CA ARG A 73 -1.32 6.72 -4.05
C ARG A 73 -1.59 7.40 -2.72
N ARG A 74 -2.81 7.29 -2.18
CA ARG A 74 -3.17 7.81 -0.85
C ARG A 74 -2.33 7.18 0.25
N ARG A 75 -2.14 5.86 0.23
CA ARG A 75 -1.29 5.14 1.20
C ARG A 75 0.17 5.61 1.14
N ARG A 76 0.72 5.81 -0.06
CA ARG A 76 2.06 6.35 -0.26
C ARG A 76 2.17 7.79 0.22
N ALA A 77 1.19 8.64 -0.09
CA ALA A 77 1.15 10.03 0.37
C ALA A 77 1.01 10.14 1.89
N ALA A 78 0.17 9.31 2.52
CA ALA A 78 0.07 9.23 3.98
C ALA A 78 1.38 8.76 4.62
N LYS A 79 2.13 7.87 3.95
CA LYS A 79 3.50 7.50 4.36
C LYS A 79 4.53 8.62 4.17
N ARG A 80 4.28 9.62 3.30
CA ARG A 80 5.14 10.81 3.16
C ARG A 80 4.99 11.81 4.31
N GLY A 81 4.15 11.54 5.31
CA GLY A 81 4.22 12.21 6.61
C GLY A 81 5.41 11.78 7.47
N ALA A 82 6.27 10.89 6.95
CA ALA A 82 7.56 10.60 7.55
C ALA A 82 8.45 11.86 7.51
N PRO A 83 9.18 12.17 8.59
CA PRO A 83 10.10 13.30 8.63
C PRO A 83 11.04 13.28 7.42
N SER A 84 11.18 14.42 6.75
CA SER A 84 12.10 14.61 5.64
C SER A 84 12.94 15.83 5.93
N GLU A 85 14.25 15.67 5.85
CA GLU A 85 15.24 16.70 6.10
C GLU A 85 16.01 16.99 4.80
N PRO A 86 16.28 18.26 4.46
CA PRO A 86 17.07 18.56 3.27
C PRO A 86 18.54 18.16 3.51
N TYR A 87 19.09 17.35 2.61
CA TYR A 87 20.51 16.99 2.58
C TYR A 87 21.02 16.88 1.14
N SER A 88 22.32 17.08 0.94
CA SER A 88 22.96 16.88 -0.36
C SER A 88 23.70 15.54 -0.44
N LEU A 89 23.82 14.97 -1.64
CA LEU A 89 24.60 13.74 -1.85
C LEU A 89 26.06 13.91 -1.42
N THR A 90 26.64 15.08 -1.68
CA THR A 90 28.02 15.44 -1.30
C THR A 90 28.20 15.52 0.21
N GLU A 91 27.21 16.04 0.93
CA GLU A 91 27.22 16.10 2.38
C GLU A 91 27.17 14.70 3.02
N ILE A 92 26.25 13.84 2.56
CA ILE A 92 26.19 12.45 3.01
C ILE A 92 27.46 11.70 2.64
N ALA A 93 28.03 11.96 1.46
CA ALA A 93 29.28 11.34 1.05
C ALA A 93 30.46 11.78 1.91
N ALA A 94 30.55 13.06 2.27
CA ALA A 94 31.59 13.56 3.16
C ALA A 94 31.49 12.93 4.56
N ARG A 95 30.27 12.87 5.12
CA ARG A 95 29.99 12.19 6.39
C ARG A 95 30.41 10.72 6.38
N ASP A 96 30.12 10.02 5.28
CA ASP A 96 30.39 8.59 5.11
C ASP A 96 31.82 8.30 4.63
N GLY A 97 32.70 9.32 4.58
CA GLY A 97 34.10 9.19 4.17
C GLY A 97 34.27 8.73 2.70
N TYR A 98 33.30 9.08 1.85
CA TYR A 98 33.22 8.67 0.44
C TYR A 98 33.25 7.14 0.25
N ARG A 99 32.69 6.40 1.21
CA ARG A 99 32.63 4.94 1.19
C ARG A 99 31.19 4.48 1.19
N CYS A 100 30.92 3.47 0.36
CA CYS A 100 29.64 2.80 0.31
C CYS A 100 29.42 2.06 1.63
N GLN A 101 28.34 2.35 2.36
CA GLN A 101 28.06 1.71 3.65
C GLN A 101 27.63 0.24 3.51
N LEU A 102 27.23 -0.19 2.30
CA LEU A 102 26.85 -1.58 2.01
C LEU A 102 28.05 -2.49 1.72
N CYS A 103 29.05 -2.00 0.97
CA CYS A 103 30.21 -2.82 0.56
C CYS A 103 31.56 -2.30 1.07
N ARG A 104 31.57 -1.17 1.80
CA ARG A 104 32.72 -0.49 2.41
C ARG A 104 33.81 0.01 1.44
N ARG A 105 33.58 -0.09 0.13
CA ARG A 105 34.49 0.39 -0.93
C ARG A 105 34.29 1.88 -1.22
N LYS A 106 35.34 2.53 -1.73
CA LYS A 106 35.29 3.94 -2.16
C LYS A 106 34.23 4.15 -3.25
N VAL A 107 33.58 5.29 -3.21
CA VAL A 107 32.57 5.72 -4.18
C VAL A 107 33.15 6.85 -5.02
N ASN A 108 33.09 6.72 -6.34
CA ASN A 108 33.51 7.78 -7.24
C ASN A 108 32.30 8.70 -7.52
N MET A 109 32.36 9.92 -7.00
CA MET A 109 31.28 10.91 -7.12
C MET A 109 31.08 11.43 -8.55
N SER A 110 32.04 11.20 -9.44
CA SER A 110 31.97 11.63 -10.86
C SER A 110 31.14 10.68 -11.72
N LEU A 111 30.89 9.46 -11.25
CA LEU A 111 30.11 8.47 -11.98
C LEU A 111 28.61 8.80 -11.91
N LYS A 112 27.89 8.58 -13.01
CA LYS A 112 26.43 8.78 -13.08
C LYS A 112 25.70 7.45 -13.24
N VAL A 113 24.49 7.38 -12.69
CA VAL A 113 23.53 6.28 -12.94
C VAL A 113 23.30 6.21 -14.47
N PRO A 114 23.32 5.02 -15.12
CA PRO A 114 23.13 3.67 -14.57
C PRO A 114 24.40 2.89 -14.21
N ASN A 115 25.58 3.53 -14.13
CA ASN A 115 26.79 2.82 -13.74
C ASN A 115 26.62 2.19 -12.34
N ARG A 116 26.94 0.90 -12.21
CA ARG A 116 26.84 0.15 -10.95
C ARG A 116 27.61 0.79 -9.79
N MET A 117 28.70 1.52 -10.07
CA MET A 117 29.54 2.19 -9.07
C MET A 117 29.20 3.67 -8.89
N ALA A 118 28.12 4.17 -9.50
CA ALA A 118 27.64 5.53 -9.29
C ALA A 118 27.17 5.75 -7.83
N PRO A 119 27.37 6.96 -7.27
CA PRO A 119 26.91 7.31 -5.93
C PRO A 119 25.38 7.42 -5.91
N THR A 120 24.76 6.85 -4.88
CA THR A 120 23.33 6.94 -4.63
C THR A 120 23.06 7.02 -3.13
N ILE A 121 21.88 7.54 -2.78
CA ILE A 121 21.38 7.52 -1.41
C ILE A 121 20.59 6.22 -1.19
N ASP A 122 20.95 5.50 -0.13
CA ASP A 122 20.25 4.33 0.36
C ASP A 122 19.61 4.64 1.71
N HIS A 123 18.32 4.36 1.85
CA HIS A 123 17.63 4.43 3.13
C HIS A 123 17.92 3.17 3.94
N VAL A 124 18.53 3.30 5.12
CA VAL A 124 18.87 2.18 6.01
C VAL A 124 17.60 1.39 6.32
N ILE A 125 16.58 2.09 6.82
CA ILE A 125 15.21 1.61 6.95
C ILE A 125 14.43 2.06 5.70
N PRO A 126 13.92 1.15 4.87
CA PRO A 126 13.14 1.55 3.71
C PRO A 126 11.92 2.38 4.11
N ILE A 127 11.61 3.44 3.35
CA ILE A 127 10.45 4.31 3.58
C ILE A 127 9.14 3.51 3.68
N PHE A 128 9.01 2.43 2.89
CA PHE A 128 7.80 1.60 2.95
C PHE A 128 7.65 0.82 4.27
N ARG A 129 8.73 0.62 5.04
CA ARG A 129 8.73 0.01 6.38
C ARG A 129 8.68 1.05 7.50
N GLY A 130 8.43 2.32 7.19
CA GLY A 130 8.34 3.40 8.17
C GLY A 130 9.64 4.16 8.40
N GLY A 131 10.64 3.96 7.55
CA GLY A 131 11.84 4.81 7.57
C GLY A 131 11.53 6.25 7.15
N ASP A 132 12.10 7.19 7.88
CA ASP A 132 12.17 8.61 7.57
C ASP A 132 13.23 8.93 6.51
N ASP A 133 13.12 10.12 5.90
CA ASP A 133 14.04 10.64 4.90
C ASP A 133 14.92 11.72 5.53
N THR A 134 15.63 11.34 6.59
CA THR A 134 16.50 12.22 7.38
C THR A 134 17.95 11.80 7.23
N ARG A 135 18.88 12.69 7.59
CA ARG A 135 20.32 12.37 7.60
C ARG A 135 20.61 11.09 8.38
N ALA A 136 19.90 10.84 9.48
CA ALA A 136 20.11 9.67 10.34
C ALA A 136 19.78 8.32 9.66
N ASN A 137 18.85 8.31 8.72
CA ASN A 137 18.35 7.09 8.08
C ASN A 137 18.80 6.93 6.62
N VAL A 138 19.68 7.81 6.14
CA VAL A 138 20.25 7.74 4.80
C VAL A 138 21.74 7.48 4.87
N GLN A 139 22.26 6.74 3.89
CA GLN A 139 23.68 6.40 3.77
C GLN A 139 24.12 6.39 2.30
N LEU A 140 25.41 6.62 2.07
CA LEU A 140 26.01 6.53 0.75
C LEU A 140 26.11 5.07 0.31
N ALA A 141 25.59 4.77 -0.88
CA ALA A 141 25.69 3.46 -1.49
C ALA A 141 26.00 3.55 -2.99
N HIS A 142 26.66 2.53 -3.53
CA HIS A 142 26.74 2.37 -4.99
C HIS A 142 25.35 2.02 -5.55
N PHE A 143 25.03 2.52 -6.75
CA PHE A 143 23.78 2.20 -7.45
C PHE A 143 23.52 0.69 -7.55
N GLY A 144 24.55 -0.09 -7.88
CA GLY A 144 24.46 -1.55 -7.98
C GLY A 144 24.22 -2.23 -6.63
N CYS A 145 24.87 -1.75 -5.56
CA CYS A 145 24.66 -2.28 -4.20
C CYS A 145 23.25 -1.97 -3.69
N ASN A 146 22.79 -0.73 -3.90
CA ASN A 146 21.44 -0.29 -3.53
C ASN A 146 20.37 -1.07 -4.31
N SER A 147 20.57 -1.28 -5.61
CA SER A 147 19.67 -2.10 -6.44
C SER A 147 19.61 -3.56 -5.96
N ALA A 148 20.75 -4.18 -5.65
CA ALA A 148 20.80 -5.55 -5.12
C ALA A 148 20.13 -5.66 -3.74
N LYS A 149 20.24 -4.64 -2.88
CA LYS A 149 19.55 -4.59 -1.59
C LYS A 149 18.03 -4.57 -1.75
N ARG A 150 17.50 -3.83 -2.74
CA ARG A 150 16.06 -3.77 -3.03
C ARG A 150 15.50 -5.10 -3.52
N ASP A 151 16.27 -5.83 -4.31
CA ASP A 151 15.87 -7.13 -4.87
C ASP A 151 15.77 -8.22 -3.79
N ARG A 152 16.61 -8.16 -2.75
CA ARG A 152 16.63 -9.14 -1.65
C ARG A 152 15.60 -8.91 -0.53
N GLY A 153 14.53 -8.16 -0.78
CA GLY A 153 13.34 -8.18 0.08
C GLY A 153 13.57 -7.90 1.57
N GLY A 154 14.47 -6.98 1.93
CA GLY A 154 14.59 -6.46 3.30
C GLY A 154 14.94 -7.46 4.40
N GLN A 155 16.14 -8.00 4.36
CA GLN A 155 16.88 -8.40 5.57
C GLN A 155 17.51 -7.11 6.14
N GLN A 156 16.90 -6.42 7.10
CA GLN A 156 16.84 -6.74 8.53
C GLN A 156 18.26 -6.77 9.13
N LEU A 157 18.65 -5.61 9.68
CA LEU A 157 19.54 -5.45 10.83
C LEU A 157 20.74 -6.40 10.87
N ALA A 158 21.86 -6.01 10.25
CA ALA A 158 23.14 -6.37 10.84
C ALA A 158 23.36 -5.45 12.06
N LEU A 159 22.65 -5.75 13.14
CA LEU A 159 23.09 -5.48 14.50
C LEU A 159 24.28 -6.40 14.73
N ILE A 160 25.49 -5.85 14.61
CA ILE A 160 26.73 -6.38 15.18
C ILE A 160 27.56 -5.12 15.44
N GLY A 161 28.04 -4.78 16.63
CA GLY A 161 28.16 -5.44 17.92
C GLY A 161 29.14 -4.57 18.69
#